data_AF-A0A3B9GRS8-F1
#
_entry.id   AF-A0A3B9GRS8-F1
#
_cell.length_a   1.000
_cell.length_b   1.000
_cell.length_c   1.000
_cell.angle_alpha   90.00
_cell.angle_beta   90.00
_cell.angle_gamma   90.00
#
_symmetry.space_group_name_H-M   'P 1'
#
loop_
_entity.id
_entity.type
_entity.pdbx_description
1 polymer ?
#
loop_
_entity_poly.entity_id
_entity_poly.type
_entity_poly.pdbx_seq_one_letter_code
_entity_poly.pdbx_strand_id
1 'polypeptide(L)'
;MDRRTFLQHSVVLSGAFCLDFPAFARKIKSFGKPRLKIGIVSDIHIRDIKSASTFEHTLEYFRSQNVDGVIIAGDIADYGFESQFANAAEKWYKVFPNDLAPDGHIVEKLFVYGNHDLEGHNYGFVKKAHPDGAYREKEKISGRQAEIWEKYLHEKWEPIQLKQVNGYYFICGHYQNRKNMPGLDKFLERHHDKLVNKKKPFFYIQHTHPKDTCSSPYVWGQDGGEVTKLLSAYPNAVSFSGHSHTPLTDDRTIWQGAFTSVGTASLSYVFPIGARENSEVFRVKEKVPAQMPVMDYYKGKHGMLMTVYEDYITLERREFIHDELLGDNWIIPLPHSTADAPLSFENRAQKASVPQFGANAKVTVTRGTGKSRNKEEKKQIIAHFPSVLKKTTGVRAFDYEVQAEIRDEDVSKVMMTKRIFSPGSIMGENHDEEEVTCIFAEDEIPYKAPIRFVVRPCECFGKKGNPIYSEWIENN
;
A
#
# COMPACT_ATOMS: atom_id res chain seq x y z
N MET A 1 -20.29 32.49 14.74
CA MET A 1 -20.26 31.02 14.87
C MET A 1 -20.03 30.70 16.33
N ASP A 2 -21.02 30.06 16.97
CA ASP A 2 -21.06 29.88 18.43
C ASP A 2 -20.19 28.68 18.85
N ARG A 3 -19.34 28.88 19.86
CA ARG A 3 -18.41 27.85 20.39
C ARG A 3 -19.15 26.61 20.91
N ARG A 4 -20.44 26.73 21.24
CA ARG A 4 -21.27 25.61 21.70
C ARG A 4 -21.66 24.62 20.60
N THR A 5 -21.78 25.06 19.35
CA THR A 5 -22.14 24.17 18.23
C THR A 5 -20.95 23.31 17.77
N PHE A 6 -19.72 23.83 17.91
CA PHE A 6 -18.51 23.06 17.62
C PHE A 6 -18.31 21.91 18.61
N LEU A 7 -18.53 22.16 19.91
CA LEU A 7 -18.36 21.15 20.96
C LEU A 7 -19.40 20.02 20.90
N GLN A 8 -20.62 20.28 20.41
CA GLN A 8 -21.64 19.22 20.27
C GLN A 8 -21.38 18.25 19.11
N HIS A 9 -20.63 18.65 18.08
CA HIS A 9 -20.12 17.71 17.05
C HIS A 9 -18.77 17.08 17.45
N SER A 10 -18.15 17.54 18.54
CA SER A 10 -16.86 17.06 19.05
C SER A 10 -16.96 15.92 20.06
N VAL A 11 -18.18 15.49 20.41
CA VAL A 11 -18.38 14.43 21.39
C VAL A 11 -18.20 13.07 20.71
N VAL A 12 -17.04 12.46 21.02
CA VAL A 12 -16.58 11.09 20.72
C VAL A 12 -15.90 10.89 19.35
N LEU A 13 -14.64 11.30 19.26
CA LEU A 13 -13.67 10.66 18.35
C LEU A 13 -12.25 10.61 18.94
N SER A 14 -12.16 10.47 20.27
CA SER A 14 -10.90 10.32 21.00
C SER A 14 -10.21 8.94 20.82
N GLY A 15 -10.53 8.14 19.79
CA GLY A 15 -9.89 6.83 19.66
C GLY A 15 -10.10 5.98 18.40
N ALA A 16 -10.66 6.49 17.29
CA ALA A 16 -10.92 5.61 16.13
C ALA A 16 -10.80 6.30 14.77
N PHE A 17 -9.56 6.51 14.32
CA PHE A 17 -9.22 6.91 12.95
C PHE A 17 -8.92 5.70 12.03
N CYS A 18 -9.03 4.51 12.62
CA CYS A 18 -9.15 3.22 11.94
C CYS A 18 -10.25 2.43 12.67
N LEU A 19 -11.14 1.76 11.94
CA LEU A 19 -12.22 0.92 12.51
C LEU A 19 -12.22 -0.47 11.87
N ASP A 20 -12.44 -1.51 12.68
CA ASP A 20 -12.75 -2.84 12.15
C ASP A 20 -14.10 -2.85 11.42
N PHE A 21 -14.33 -3.89 10.62
CA PHE A 21 -15.53 -3.99 9.80
C PHE A 21 -16.84 -3.96 10.62
N PRO A 22 -17.00 -4.69 11.74
CA PRO A 22 -18.22 -4.59 12.55
C PRO A 22 -18.45 -3.18 13.15
N ALA A 23 -17.41 -2.53 13.67
CA ALA A 23 -17.50 -1.18 14.21
C ALA A 23 -17.72 -0.14 13.09
N PHE A 24 -17.07 -0.33 11.95
CA PHE A 24 -17.26 0.45 10.74
C PHE A 24 -18.70 0.33 10.24
N ALA A 25 -19.24 -0.87 10.08
CA ALA A 25 -20.63 -1.08 9.63
C ALA A 25 -21.67 -0.47 10.59
N ARG A 26 -21.39 -0.43 11.91
CA ARG A 26 -22.23 0.32 12.86
C ARG A 26 -22.08 1.83 12.67
N LYS A 27 -20.85 2.32 12.53
CA LYS A 27 -20.54 3.75 12.45
C LYS A 27 -20.91 4.38 11.10
N ILE A 28 -20.82 3.64 10.00
CA ILE A 28 -21.17 4.12 8.65
C ILE A 28 -22.64 4.54 8.58
N LYS A 29 -23.52 3.94 9.40
CA LYS A 29 -24.93 4.35 9.54
C LYS A 29 -25.07 5.78 10.07
N SER A 30 -24.08 6.27 10.83
CA SER A 30 -24.04 7.65 11.35
C SER A 30 -23.42 8.65 10.37
N PHE A 31 -22.73 8.20 9.32
CA PHE A 31 -22.08 9.08 8.35
C PHE A 31 -23.05 9.66 7.31
N GLY A 32 -24.30 9.23 7.33
CA GLY A 32 -25.32 9.65 6.36
C GLY A 32 -25.16 8.97 5.01
N LYS A 33 -25.77 9.58 3.98
CA LYS A 33 -25.80 9.02 2.63
C LYS A 33 -24.44 9.20 1.92
N PRO A 34 -23.88 8.15 1.28
CA PRO A 34 -22.75 8.29 0.36
C PRO A 34 -23.02 9.35 -0.72
N ARG A 35 -22.05 10.25 -0.93
CA ARG A 35 -22.09 11.30 -1.97
C ARG A 35 -21.25 10.95 -3.20
N LEU A 36 -20.28 10.06 -3.04
CA LEU A 36 -19.37 9.60 -4.09
C LEU A 36 -18.75 8.26 -3.67
N LYS A 37 -18.61 7.32 -4.61
CA LYS A 37 -17.89 6.06 -4.44
C LYS A 37 -16.88 5.88 -5.58
N ILE A 38 -15.63 5.60 -5.26
CA ILE A 38 -14.56 5.45 -6.24
C ILE A 38 -13.77 4.17 -5.94
N GLY A 39 -13.61 3.32 -6.96
CA GLY A 39 -12.65 2.21 -6.90
C GLY A 39 -11.23 2.75 -7.10
N ILE A 40 -10.25 2.25 -6.36
CA ILE A 40 -8.87 2.75 -6.40
C ILE A 40 -7.90 1.59 -6.56
N VAL A 41 -7.13 1.61 -7.64
CA VAL A 41 -6.00 0.70 -7.89
C VAL A 41 -4.84 1.48 -8.51
N SER A 42 -3.70 0.82 -8.61
CA SER A 42 -2.52 1.27 -9.36
C SER A 42 -1.69 0.07 -9.75
N ASP A 43 -0.72 0.27 -10.63
CA ASP A 43 0.31 -0.71 -10.91
C ASP A 43 -0.33 -2.06 -11.27
N ILE A 44 -1.27 -2.01 -12.21
CA ILE A 44 -1.99 -3.21 -12.65
C ILE A 44 -1.09 -4.09 -13.52
N HIS A 45 -0.09 -3.48 -14.18
CA HIS A 45 0.96 -4.15 -14.95
C HIS A 45 0.41 -5.28 -15.81
N ILE A 46 -0.48 -4.94 -16.74
CA ILE A 46 -1.01 -5.91 -17.70
C ILE A 46 0.16 -6.46 -18.51
N ARG A 47 0.42 -7.75 -18.33
CA ARG A 47 1.48 -8.52 -18.99
C ARG A 47 0.93 -9.65 -19.85
N ASP A 48 -0.10 -10.29 -19.32
CA ASP A 48 -0.59 -11.59 -19.73
C ASP A 48 -2.08 -11.76 -19.36
N ILE A 49 -2.61 -12.94 -19.65
CA ILE A 49 -4.00 -13.29 -19.34
C ILE A 49 -4.26 -13.23 -17.83
N LYS A 50 -3.29 -13.65 -16.99
CA LYS A 50 -3.49 -13.72 -15.53
C LYS A 50 -3.65 -12.32 -14.93
N SER A 51 -2.74 -11.40 -15.26
CA SER A 51 -2.81 -9.99 -14.84
C SER A 51 -4.09 -9.31 -15.34
N ALA A 52 -4.50 -9.56 -16.59
CA ALA A 52 -5.77 -9.08 -17.12
C ALA A 52 -7.00 -9.63 -16.37
N SER A 53 -7.01 -10.92 -16.03
CA SER A 53 -8.09 -11.53 -15.25
C SER A 53 -8.18 -10.98 -13.82
N THR A 54 -7.05 -10.71 -13.15
CA THR A 54 -7.06 -10.06 -11.83
C THR A 54 -7.63 -8.65 -11.92
N PHE A 55 -7.28 -7.89 -12.97
CA PHE A 55 -7.84 -6.57 -13.20
C PHE A 55 -9.35 -6.61 -13.49
N GLU A 56 -9.79 -7.54 -14.34
CA GLU A 56 -11.22 -7.76 -14.62
C GLU A 56 -12.01 -8.07 -13.34
N HIS A 57 -11.55 -9.03 -12.52
CA HIS A 57 -12.15 -9.38 -11.23
C HIS A 57 -12.27 -8.16 -10.30
N THR A 58 -11.23 -7.32 -10.26
CA THR A 58 -11.21 -6.10 -9.45
C THR A 58 -12.24 -5.08 -9.91
N LEU A 59 -12.37 -4.89 -11.23
CA LEU A 59 -13.41 -4.04 -11.81
C LEU A 59 -14.82 -4.58 -11.53
N GLU A 60 -15.02 -5.90 -11.58
CA GLU A 60 -16.31 -6.53 -11.25
C GLU A 60 -16.70 -6.28 -9.79
N TYR A 61 -15.74 -6.36 -8.86
CA TYR A 61 -15.96 -5.94 -7.48
C TYR A 61 -16.38 -4.46 -7.44
N PHE A 62 -15.66 -3.54 -8.08
CA PHE A 62 -16.05 -2.12 -8.09
C PHE A 62 -17.44 -1.89 -8.69
N ARG A 63 -17.78 -2.58 -9.78
CA ARG A 63 -19.14 -2.56 -10.36
C ARG A 63 -20.19 -3.01 -9.34
N SER A 64 -19.91 -4.08 -8.59
CA SER A 64 -20.82 -4.58 -7.53
C SER A 64 -21.05 -3.55 -6.40
N GLN A 65 -20.08 -2.65 -6.19
CA GLN A 65 -20.18 -1.57 -5.19
C GLN A 65 -20.90 -0.32 -5.70
N ASN A 66 -21.33 -0.32 -6.98
CA ASN A 66 -21.95 0.80 -7.67
C ASN A 66 -21.09 2.07 -7.59
N VAL A 67 -19.82 1.96 -7.99
CA VAL A 67 -18.88 3.09 -8.01
C VAL A 67 -19.25 4.09 -9.10
N ASP A 68 -19.01 5.37 -8.83
CA ASP A 68 -19.18 6.48 -9.78
C ASP A 68 -17.94 6.67 -10.68
N GLY A 69 -16.84 5.98 -10.37
CA GLY A 69 -15.59 6.05 -11.12
C GLY A 69 -14.51 5.14 -10.55
N VAL A 70 -13.43 4.97 -11.32
CA VAL A 70 -12.27 4.16 -10.93
C VAL A 70 -10.98 4.93 -11.17
N ILE A 71 -10.14 5.03 -10.14
CA ILE A 71 -8.77 5.53 -10.23
C ILE A 71 -7.84 4.37 -10.61
N ILE A 72 -7.01 4.62 -11.63
CA ILE A 72 -5.80 3.84 -11.89
C ILE A 72 -4.61 4.80 -11.81
N ALA A 73 -3.85 4.75 -10.72
CA ALA A 73 -2.75 5.69 -10.46
C ALA A 73 -1.46 5.33 -11.23
N GLY A 74 -1.57 4.93 -12.48
CA GLY A 74 -0.45 4.63 -13.38
C GLY A 74 -0.03 3.15 -13.44
N ASP A 75 0.92 2.88 -14.33
CA ASP A 75 1.47 1.57 -14.64
C ASP A 75 0.38 0.58 -15.08
N ILE A 76 -0.30 0.96 -16.17
CA ILE A 76 -1.35 0.17 -16.82
C ILE A 76 -0.71 -0.99 -17.59
N ALA A 77 0.18 -0.67 -18.52
CA ALA A 77 0.97 -1.64 -19.28
C ALA A 77 2.35 -1.84 -18.62
N ASP A 78 2.73 -3.09 -18.36
CA ASP A 78 4.03 -3.38 -17.69
C ASP A 78 5.24 -3.08 -18.60
N TYR A 79 5.10 -3.33 -19.90
CA TYR A 79 6.18 -3.14 -20.87
C TYR A 79 6.02 -1.85 -21.67
N GLY A 80 5.01 -1.03 -21.34
CA GLY A 80 4.65 0.15 -22.12
C GLY A 80 4.22 -0.17 -23.55
N PHE A 81 3.64 -1.36 -23.76
CA PHE A 81 3.15 -1.81 -25.06
C PHE A 81 1.67 -1.48 -25.26
N GLU A 82 1.33 -1.07 -26.48
CA GLU A 82 -0.04 -0.79 -26.92
C GLU A 82 -0.96 -1.99 -26.72
N SER A 83 -0.51 -3.20 -27.05
CA SER A 83 -1.30 -4.42 -26.85
C SER A 83 -1.69 -4.68 -25.39
N GLN A 84 -0.83 -4.33 -24.43
CA GLN A 84 -1.14 -4.45 -23.01
C GLN A 84 -2.16 -3.39 -22.56
N PHE A 85 -2.00 -2.15 -23.04
CA PHE A 85 -2.96 -1.07 -22.79
C PHE A 85 -4.34 -1.38 -23.42
N ALA A 86 -4.35 -1.91 -24.63
CA ALA A 86 -5.54 -2.35 -25.34
C ALA A 86 -6.30 -3.43 -24.54
N ASN A 87 -5.59 -4.38 -23.96
CA ASN A 87 -6.18 -5.41 -23.12
C ASN A 87 -6.78 -4.81 -21.83
N ALA A 88 -6.12 -3.85 -21.19
CA ALA A 88 -6.70 -3.12 -20.06
C ALA A 88 -8.03 -2.42 -20.44
N ALA A 89 -8.06 -1.74 -21.59
CA ALA A 89 -9.26 -1.09 -22.10
C ALA A 89 -10.37 -2.11 -22.44
N GLU A 90 -10.02 -3.26 -23.03
CA GLU A 90 -10.97 -4.35 -23.27
C GLU A 90 -11.63 -4.82 -21.96
N LYS A 91 -10.84 -4.99 -20.89
CA LYS A 91 -11.39 -5.42 -19.58
C LYS A 91 -12.28 -4.35 -18.96
N TRP A 92 -11.93 -3.08 -19.13
CA TRP A 92 -12.79 -1.98 -18.74
C TRP A 92 -14.17 -2.07 -19.40
N TYR A 93 -14.25 -2.09 -20.74
CA TYR A 93 -15.53 -2.09 -21.43
C TYR A 93 -16.29 -3.40 -21.32
N LYS A 94 -15.61 -4.50 -21.02
CA LYS A 94 -16.27 -5.77 -20.68
C LYS A 94 -17.08 -5.63 -19.38
N VAL A 95 -16.52 -4.96 -18.38
CA VAL A 95 -17.19 -4.78 -17.08
C VAL A 95 -18.17 -3.62 -17.09
N PHE A 96 -17.80 -2.50 -17.72
CA PHE A 96 -18.59 -1.27 -17.87
C PHE A 96 -18.83 -0.94 -19.35
N PRO A 97 -19.76 -1.63 -20.03
CA PRO A 97 -20.08 -1.35 -21.43
C PRO A 97 -20.55 0.10 -21.61
N ASN A 98 -19.95 0.83 -22.56
CA ASN A 98 -20.20 2.26 -22.79
C ASN A 98 -19.97 3.13 -21.55
N ASP A 99 -19.07 2.73 -20.66
CA ASP A 99 -18.79 3.42 -19.38
C ASP A 99 -19.99 3.44 -18.43
N LEU A 100 -20.93 2.49 -18.53
CA LEU A 100 -22.13 2.47 -17.70
C LEU A 100 -22.08 1.42 -16.59
N ALA A 101 -22.54 1.81 -15.40
CA ALA A 101 -22.92 0.90 -14.34
C ALA A 101 -24.25 0.18 -14.68
N PRO A 102 -24.61 -0.90 -13.96
CA PRO A 102 -25.85 -1.65 -14.23
C PRO A 102 -27.14 -0.84 -14.12
N ASP A 103 -27.16 0.24 -13.32
CA ASP A 103 -28.30 1.15 -13.17
C ASP A 103 -28.30 2.30 -14.20
N GLY A 104 -27.32 2.32 -15.11
CA GLY A 104 -27.22 3.25 -16.24
C GLY A 104 -26.50 4.57 -15.97
N HIS A 105 -25.94 4.80 -14.78
CA HIS A 105 -25.08 5.99 -14.58
C HIS A 105 -23.68 5.78 -15.17
N ILE A 106 -23.01 6.89 -15.51
CA ILE A 106 -21.65 6.87 -16.05
C ILE A 106 -20.65 6.56 -14.93
N VAL A 107 -19.75 5.63 -15.18
CA VAL A 107 -18.57 5.32 -14.35
C VAL A 107 -17.36 5.99 -14.97
N GLU A 108 -16.81 7.00 -14.29
CA GLU A 108 -15.71 7.80 -14.82
C GLU A 108 -14.36 7.06 -14.79
N LYS A 109 -13.60 7.12 -15.89
CA LYS A 109 -12.21 6.66 -15.97
C LYS A 109 -11.28 7.72 -15.36
N LEU A 110 -10.83 7.55 -14.13
CA LEU A 110 -9.90 8.47 -13.45
C LEU A 110 -8.45 7.97 -13.55
N PHE A 111 -8.05 7.62 -14.77
CA PHE A 111 -6.79 6.93 -15.05
C PHE A 111 -5.67 7.94 -15.30
N VAL A 112 -4.44 7.56 -14.98
CA VAL A 112 -3.23 8.28 -15.41
C VAL A 112 -2.22 7.28 -15.96
N TYR A 113 -1.31 7.73 -16.83
CA TYR A 113 -0.14 6.93 -17.20
C TYR A 113 0.88 6.89 -16.06
N GLY A 114 1.64 5.81 -15.95
CA GLY A 114 2.82 5.65 -15.09
C GLY A 114 4.14 5.55 -15.87
N ASN A 115 5.22 5.20 -15.17
CA ASN A 115 6.53 5.09 -15.81
C ASN A 115 6.68 3.82 -16.65
N HIS A 116 6.03 2.71 -16.31
CA HIS A 116 6.07 1.51 -17.16
C HIS A 116 5.34 1.76 -18.48
N ASP A 117 4.25 2.53 -18.48
CA ASP A 117 3.54 2.90 -19.70
C ASP A 117 4.45 3.66 -20.69
N LEU A 118 5.27 4.60 -20.20
CA LEU A 118 6.08 5.45 -21.06
C LEU A 118 7.53 4.96 -21.24
N GLU A 119 8.12 4.35 -20.23
CA GLU A 119 9.54 3.98 -20.22
C GLU A 119 9.75 2.45 -20.28
N GLY A 120 8.73 1.65 -19.99
CA GLY A 120 8.83 0.20 -19.79
C GLY A 120 9.49 -0.54 -20.94
N HIS A 121 9.20 -0.14 -22.18
CA HIS A 121 9.77 -0.73 -23.40
C HIS A 121 11.32 -0.69 -23.44
N ASN A 122 11.93 0.20 -22.66
CA ASN A 122 13.37 0.36 -22.57
C ASN A 122 14.03 -0.35 -21.39
N TYR A 123 13.26 -0.92 -20.47
CA TYR A 123 13.81 -1.57 -19.28
C TYR A 123 14.56 -2.86 -19.63
N GLY A 124 15.61 -3.16 -18.87
CA GLY A 124 16.51 -4.26 -19.17
C GLY A 124 15.81 -5.62 -19.21
N PHE A 125 14.86 -5.86 -18.31
CA PHE A 125 14.08 -7.09 -18.29
C PHE A 125 13.15 -7.21 -19.51
N VAL A 126 12.56 -6.11 -19.97
CA VAL A 126 11.72 -6.08 -21.18
C VAL A 126 12.57 -6.30 -22.43
N LYS A 127 13.74 -5.67 -22.52
CA LYS A 127 14.70 -5.91 -23.61
C LYS A 127 15.15 -7.36 -23.70
N LYS A 128 15.26 -8.04 -22.55
CA LYS A 128 15.57 -9.48 -22.49
C LYS A 128 14.37 -10.34 -22.90
N ALA A 129 13.16 -10.01 -22.46
CA ALA A 129 11.94 -10.77 -22.78
C ALA A 129 11.51 -10.61 -24.25
N HIS A 130 11.70 -9.41 -24.82
CA HIS A 130 11.32 -9.05 -26.18
C HIS A 130 12.54 -8.48 -26.92
N PRO A 131 13.52 -9.30 -27.35
CA PRO A 131 14.80 -8.82 -27.87
C PRO A 131 14.70 -7.98 -29.16
N ASP A 132 13.67 -8.21 -29.98
CA ASP A 132 13.43 -7.47 -31.22
C ASP A 132 13.11 -6.00 -30.93
N GLY A 133 14.04 -5.11 -31.29
CA GLY A 133 13.87 -3.66 -31.14
C GLY A 133 12.80 -3.06 -32.04
N ALA A 134 12.59 -3.61 -33.24
CA ALA A 134 11.57 -3.11 -34.16
C ALA A 134 10.17 -3.39 -33.62
N TYR A 135 9.95 -4.58 -33.04
CA TYR A 135 8.70 -4.90 -32.35
C TYR A 135 8.46 -3.97 -31.16
N ARG A 136 9.45 -3.76 -30.28
CA ARG A 136 9.31 -2.83 -29.14
C ARG A 136 9.00 -1.40 -29.59
N GLU A 137 9.65 -0.93 -30.65
CA GLU A 137 9.42 0.40 -31.22
C GLU A 137 8.01 0.55 -31.79
N LYS A 138 7.49 -0.50 -32.46
CA LYS A 138 6.13 -0.53 -32.98
C LYS A 138 5.10 -0.51 -31.85
N GLU A 139 5.34 -1.26 -30.77
CA GLU A 139 4.36 -1.41 -29.68
C GLU A 139 4.41 -0.27 -28.66
N LYS A 140 5.50 0.49 -28.54
CA LYS A 140 5.64 1.45 -27.44
C LYS A 140 4.53 2.51 -27.44
N ILE A 141 4.06 2.87 -26.24
CA ILE A 141 3.11 3.99 -26.04
C ILE A 141 3.84 5.34 -26.10
N SER A 142 5.12 5.38 -25.70
CA SER A 142 5.93 6.61 -25.70
C SER A 142 6.01 7.27 -27.07
N GLY A 143 5.62 8.54 -27.14
CA GLY A 143 5.52 9.32 -28.38
C GLY A 143 4.16 9.22 -29.07
N ARG A 144 3.27 8.34 -28.58
CA ARG A 144 1.91 8.11 -29.10
C ARG A 144 0.85 8.18 -27.99
N GLN A 145 1.16 8.83 -26.86
CA GLN A 145 0.29 8.82 -25.68
C GLN A 145 -1.15 9.27 -26.00
N ALA A 146 -1.29 10.40 -26.69
CA ALA A 146 -2.61 10.92 -27.08
C ALA A 146 -3.36 9.97 -28.02
N GLU A 147 -2.67 9.44 -29.04
CA GLU A 147 -3.24 8.49 -30.00
C GLU A 147 -3.76 7.23 -29.30
N ILE A 148 -2.92 6.59 -28.47
CA ILE A 148 -3.30 5.35 -27.77
C ILE A 148 -4.43 5.61 -26.77
N TRP A 149 -4.37 6.71 -26.02
CA TRP A 149 -5.41 7.07 -25.06
C TRP A 149 -6.75 7.30 -25.74
N GLU A 150 -6.80 8.13 -26.78
CA GLU A 150 -8.04 8.44 -27.51
C GLU A 150 -8.60 7.22 -28.25
N LYS A 151 -7.72 6.41 -28.84
CA LYS A 151 -8.08 5.18 -29.55
C LYS A 151 -8.77 4.17 -28.64
N TYR A 152 -8.22 3.93 -27.46
CA TYR A 152 -8.67 2.84 -26.59
C TYR A 152 -9.60 3.30 -25.46
N LEU A 153 -9.47 4.53 -24.94
CA LEU A 153 -10.32 5.02 -23.86
C LEU A 153 -11.43 5.96 -24.34
N HIS A 154 -11.44 6.34 -25.63
CA HIS A 154 -12.46 7.20 -26.24
C HIS A 154 -12.63 8.55 -25.54
N GLU A 155 -11.55 9.03 -24.90
CA GLU A 155 -11.49 10.31 -24.22
C GLU A 155 -10.35 11.12 -24.79
N LYS A 156 -10.56 12.43 -24.95
CA LYS A 156 -9.49 13.37 -25.33
C LYS A 156 -8.33 13.23 -24.35
N TRP A 157 -7.10 13.21 -24.84
CA TRP A 157 -5.92 13.20 -23.98
C TRP A 157 -5.40 14.61 -23.69
N GLU A 158 -5.07 14.90 -22.43
CA GLU A 158 -4.28 16.07 -22.04
C GLU A 158 -3.30 15.67 -20.92
N PRO A 159 -2.11 16.30 -20.81
CA PRO A 159 -1.12 15.93 -19.78
C PRO A 159 -1.63 16.03 -18.34
N ILE A 160 -2.50 17.02 -18.08
CA ILE A 160 -3.19 17.21 -16.81
C ILE A 160 -4.66 17.52 -17.13
N GLN A 161 -5.58 16.74 -16.57
CA GLN A 161 -7.01 16.85 -16.82
C GLN A 161 -7.78 17.20 -15.57
N LEU A 162 -8.85 17.99 -15.71
CA LEU A 162 -9.82 18.24 -14.65
C LEU A 162 -11.12 17.51 -15.00
N LYS A 163 -11.45 16.50 -14.22
CA LYS A 163 -12.71 15.75 -14.32
C LYS A 163 -13.64 16.10 -13.16
N GLN A 164 -14.94 15.91 -13.35
CA GLN A 164 -15.94 16.16 -12.32
C GLN A 164 -16.89 14.97 -12.21
N VAL A 165 -17.00 14.40 -11.01
CA VAL A 165 -17.88 13.26 -10.71
C VAL A 165 -18.75 13.62 -9.51
N ASN A 166 -20.06 13.58 -9.67
CA ASN A 166 -21.04 13.93 -8.62
C ASN A 166 -20.73 15.24 -7.86
N GLY A 167 -20.22 16.26 -8.56
CA GLY A 167 -19.90 17.56 -7.98
C GLY A 167 -18.56 17.64 -7.25
N TYR A 168 -17.71 16.61 -7.33
CA TYR A 168 -16.33 16.61 -6.83
C TYR A 168 -15.34 16.71 -7.99
N TYR A 169 -14.24 17.43 -7.78
CA TYR A 169 -13.20 17.63 -8.77
C TYR A 169 -12.07 16.63 -8.62
N PHE A 170 -11.61 16.11 -9.76
CA PHE A 170 -10.47 15.19 -9.88
C PHE A 170 -9.47 15.80 -10.85
N ILE A 171 -8.21 15.90 -10.41
CA ILE A 171 -7.09 16.30 -11.26
C ILE A 171 -6.29 15.05 -11.58
N CYS A 172 -6.29 14.63 -12.84
CA CYS A 172 -5.55 13.47 -13.33
C CYS A 172 -4.27 13.97 -14.02
N GLY A 173 -3.11 13.81 -13.37
CA GLY A 173 -1.80 14.17 -13.92
C GLY A 173 -1.10 12.93 -14.49
N HIS A 174 -1.02 12.82 -15.82
CA HIS A 174 -0.29 11.73 -16.47
C HIS A 174 1.20 11.82 -16.13
N TYR A 175 1.82 10.68 -15.85
CA TYR A 175 3.27 10.62 -15.63
C TYR A 175 4.01 11.23 -16.83
N GLN A 176 4.90 12.17 -16.54
CA GLN A 176 5.77 12.80 -17.55
C GLN A 176 7.24 12.52 -17.26
N ASN A 177 7.62 12.51 -15.98
CA ASN A 177 8.96 12.16 -15.51
C ASN A 177 8.92 11.86 -14.00
N ARG A 178 10.00 11.28 -13.44
CA ARG A 178 10.08 10.92 -12.01
C ARG A 178 10.19 12.09 -11.04
N LYS A 179 10.57 13.28 -11.51
CA LYS A 179 10.96 14.39 -10.62
C LYS A 179 9.78 15.30 -10.28
N ASN A 180 8.83 15.51 -11.19
CA ASN A 180 7.73 16.44 -10.97
C ASN A 180 6.56 16.22 -11.95
N MET A 181 5.54 17.08 -11.82
CA MET A 181 4.42 17.21 -12.73
C MET A 181 4.48 18.56 -13.46
N PRO A 182 5.19 18.65 -14.61
CA PRO A 182 5.31 19.90 -15.36
C PRO A 182 3.95 20.53 -15.68
N GLY A 183 3.82 21.82 -15.37
CA GLY A 183 2.60 22.61 -15.63
C GLY A 183 1.52 22.53 -14.55
N LEU A 184 1.74 21.76 -13.48
CA LEU A 184 0.78 21.63 -12.38
C LEU A 184 0.53 22.97 -11.67
N ASP A 185 1.56 23.80 -11.49
CA ASP A 185 1.46 25.13 -10.90
C ASP A 185 0.42 26.01 -11.61
N LYS A 186 0.56 26.16 -12.93
CA LYS A 186 -0.35 26.95 -13.78
C LYS A 186 -1.73 26.31 -13.86
N PHE A 187 -1.80 24.98 -13.81
CA PHE A 187 -3.08 24.26 -13.83
C PHE A 187 -3.87 24.53 -12.55
N LEU A 188 -3.22 24.44 -11.38
CA LEU A 188 -3.83 24.73 -10.08
C LEU A 188 -4.25 26.20 -9.96
N GLU A 189 -3.43 27.13 -10.47
CA GLU A 189 -3.77 28.56 -10.52
C GLU A 189 -5.03 28.80 -11.36
N ARG A 190 -5.07 28.26 -12.58
CA ARG A 190 -6.21 28.40 -13.51
C ARG A 190 -7.51 27.86 -12.93
N HIS A 191 -7.44 26.82 -12.12
CA HIS A 191 -8.61 26.15 -11.55
C HIS A 191 -8.85 26.46 -10.08
N HIS A 192 -8.10 27.41 -9.50
CA HIS A 192 -8.09 27.71 -8.06
C HIS A 192 -9.50 27.88 -7.47
N ASP A 193 -10.36 28.68 -8.12
CA ASP A 193 -11.72 28.96 -7.65
C ASP A 193 -12.60 27.71 -7.51
N LYS A 194 -12.33 26.67 -8.31
CA LYS A 194 -13.02 25.38 -8.23
C LYS A 194 -12.48 24.50 -7.09
N LEU A 195 -11.22 24.70 -6.70
CA LEU A 195 -10.47 23.83 -5.80
C LEU A 195 -10.45 24.30 -4.34
N VAL A 196 -10.55 25.60 -4.05
CA VAL A 196 -10.39 26.15 -2.68
C VAL A 196 -11.58 25.97 -1.74
N ASN A 197 -12.54 25.13 -2.09
CA ASN A 197 -13.68 24.86 -1.21
C ASN A 197 -13.26 24.04 0.02
N LYS A 198 -12.95 24.71 1.13
CA LYS A 198 -12.52 24.03 2.37
C LYS A 198 -13.48 22.95 2.87
N LYS A 199 -14.79 23.01 2.54
CA LYS A 199 -15.79 22.02 2.97
C LYS A 199 -15.83 20.76 2.11
N LYS A 200 -15.37 20.82 0.86
CA LYS A 200 -15.39 19.68 -0.07
C LYS A 200 -13.96 19.34 -0.49
N PRO A 201 -13.57 18.06 -0.42
CA PRO A 201 -12.29 17.66 -0.97
C PRO A 201 -12.29 17.82 -2.49
N PHE A 202 -11.10 18.04 -3.04
CA PHE A 202 -10.81 17.64 -4.42
C PHE A 202 -9.72 16.57 -4.39
N PHE A 203 -9.66 15.80 -5.46
CA PHE A 203 -8.77 14.66 -5.57
C PHE A 203 -7.69 14.94 -6.60
N TYR A 204 -6.45 14.60 -6.28
CA TYR A 204 -5.32 14.70 -7.20
C TYR A 204 -4.74 13.30 -7.41
N ILE A 205 -4.53 12.90 -8.66
CA ILE A 205 -3.96 11.61 -9.02
C ILE A 205 -2.68 11.85 -9.81
N GLN A 206 -1.60 11.20 -9.39
CA GLN A 206 -0.37 11.07 -10.16
C GLN A 206 0.25 9.69 -9.92
N HIS A 207 1.26 9.31 -10.70
CA HIS A 207 1.89 8.01 -10.50
C HIS A 207 2.87 7.97 -9.31
N THR A 208 3.88 8.83 -9.28
CA THR A 208 4.90 8.85 -8.20
C THR A 208 4.35 9.43 -6.90
N HIS A 209 4.82 8.98 -5.73
CA HIS A 209 4.38 9.58 -4.47
C HIS A 209 4.85 11.04 -4.34
N PRO A 210 3.99 12.00 -3.92
CA PRO A 210 4.47 13.31 -3.49
C PRO A 210 5.51 13.15 -2.38
N LYS A 211 6.69 13.72 -2.57
CA LYS A 211 7.81 13.54 -1.63
C LYS A 211 7.45 13.94 -0.19
N ASP A 212 7.98 13.20 0.77
CA ASP A 212 7.82 13.47 2.21
C ASP A 212 6.38 13.35 2.72
N THR A 213 5.57 12.49 2.08
CA THR A 213 4.19 12.21 2.46
C THR A 213 3.94 10.73 2.82
N CYS A 214 3.05 10.02 2.13
CA CYS A 214 2.73 8.61 2.40
C CYS A 214 3.97 7.72 2.25
N SER A 215 4.14 6.80 3.20
CA SER A 215 5.26 5.84 3.32
C SER A 215 6.67 6.46 3.41
N SER A 216 6.80 7.79 3.46
CA SER A 216 8.06 8.50 3.63
C SER A 216 8.60 8.39 5.07
N PRO A 217 9.94 8.50 5.31
CA PRO A 217 11.07 8.58 4.37
C PRO A 217 11.58 7.23 3.86
N TYR A 218 10.80 6.18 4.11
CA TYR A 218 11.24 4.81 3.90
C TYR A 218 11.06 4.37 2.45
N VAL A 219 9.98 4.83 1.83
CA VAL A 219 9.55 4.41 0.50
C VAL A 219 10.43 4.97 -0.63
N TRP A 220 10.66 4.13 -1.63
CA TRP A 220 11.23 4.54 -2.91
C TRP A 220 10.14 5.13 -3.82
N GLY A 221 10.50 5.67 -4.99
CA GLY A 221 9.49 6.08 -5.96
C GLY A 221 8.73 7.37 -5.62
N GLN A 222 9.33 8.23 -4.81
CA GLN A 222 8.84 9.59 -4.56
C GLN A 222 9.30 10.54 -5.66
N ASP A 223 8.53 11.61 -5.89
CA ASP A 223 8.93 12.71 -6.76
C ASP A 223 9.98 13.63 -6.10
N GLY A 224 10.28 14.75 -6.76
CA GLY A 224 11.24 15.76 -6.30
C GLY A 224 10.71 16.70 -5.21
N GLY A 225 9.42 16.61 -4.84
CA GLY A 225 8.77 17.43 -3.81
C GLY A 225 8.06 18.69 -4.30
N GLU A 226 8.08 18.97 -5.60
CA GLU A 226 7.33 20.09 -6.20
C GLU A 226 5.82 19.95 -5.97
N VAL A 227 5.29 18.75 -6.15
CA VAL A 227 3.86 18.46 -5.97
C VAL A 227 3.47 18.63 -4.51
N THR A 228 4.27 18.13 -3.57
CA THR A 228 4.06 18.35 -2.13
C THR A 228 4.00 19.83 -1.80
N LYS A 229 4.92 20.64 -2.36
CA LYS A 229 4.94 22.09 -2.16
C LYS A 229 3.67 22.76 -2.71
N LEU A 230 3.24 22.39 -3.93
CA LEU A 230 2.07 22.99 -4.57
C LEU A 230 0.76 22.60 -3.85
N LEU A 231 0.57 21.33 -3.52
CA LEU A 231 -0.63 20.85 -2.83
C LEU A 231 -0.71 21.31 -1.37
N SER A 232 0.40 21.71 -0.74
CA SER A 232 0.39 22.28 0.61
C SER A 232 -0.42 23.57 0.73
N ALA A 233 -0.71 24.26 -0.38
CA ALA A 233 -1.63 25.41 -0.40
C ALA A 233 -3.12 25.01 -0.31
N TYR A 234 -3.43 23.71 -0.40
CA TYR A 234 -4.78 23.18 -0.51
C TYR A 234 -5.07 22.10 0.55
N PRO A 235 -5.47 22.49 1.78
CA PRO A 235 -5.74 21.51 2.85
C PRO A 235 -6.84 20.50 2.52
N ASN A 236 -7.79 20.87 1.67
CA ASN A 236 -8.85 19.97 1.21
C ASN A 236 -8.41 19.03 0.06
N ALA A 237 -7.13 19.03 -0.34
CA ALA A 237 -6.63 18.08 -1.33
C ALA A 237 -6.46 16.68 -0.71
N VAL A 238 -6.90 15.66 -1.45
CA VAL A 238 -6.59 14.25 -1.19
C VAL A 238 -5.85 13.70 -2.41
N SER A 239 -4.57 13.42 -2.23
CA SER A 239 -3.66 12.93 -3.28
C SER A 239 -3.61 11.41 -3.29
N PHE A 240 -3.72 10.80 -4.47
CA PHE A 240 -3.53 9.37 -4.71
C PHE A 240 -2.31 9.15 -5.60
N SER A 241 -1.46 8.19 -5.22
CA SER A 241 -0.26 7.84 -5.97
C SER A 241 0.18 6.40 -5.76
N GLY A 242 0.83 5.82 -6.76
CA GLY A 242 1.29 4.42 -6.78
C GLY A 242 2.81 4.31 -6.83
N HIS A 243 3.33 3.56 -7.81
CA HIS A 243 4.75 3.40 -8.14
C HIS A 243 5.59 2.58 -7.15
N SER A 244 5.44 2.81 -5.84
CA SER A 244 6.27 2.11 -4.84
C SER A 244 5.85 0.67 -4.55
N HIS A 245 4.60 0.33 -4.91
CA HIS A 245 3.94 -0.95 -4.63
C HIS A 245 3.79 -1.23 -3.12
N THR A 246 3.96 -0.23 -2.24
CA THR A 246 3.89 -0.42 -0.78
C THR A 246 2.54 -1.04 -0.39
N PRO A 247 2.52 -2.15 0.38
CA PRO A 247 1.28 -2.81 0.80
C PRO A 247 0.33 -1.88 1.57
N LEU A 248 -0.98 -2.08 1.40
CA LEU A 248 -1.99 -1.40 2.21
C LEU A 248 -2.07 -1.95 3.64
N THR A 249 -1.39 -3.06 3.96
CA THR A 249 -1.18 -3.51 5.34
C THR A 249 -0.15 -2.64 6.08
N ASP A 250 0.66 -1.87 5.35
CA ASP A 250 1.52 -0.83 5.95
C ASP A 250 0.69 0.41 6.23
N ASP A 251 0.49 0.68 7.51
CA ASP A 251 -0.29 1.82 7.95
C ASP A 251 0.33 3.16 7.56
N ARG A 252 1.64 3.24 7.26
CA ARG A 252 2.26 4.48 6.78
C ARG A 252 1.86 4.85 5.35
N THR A 253 1.17 3.96 4.63
CA THR A 253 0.69 4.20 3.26
C THR A 253 -0.42 5.26 3.17
N ILE A 254 -0.89 5.79 4.30
CA ILE A 254 -1.64 7.05 4.36
C ILE A 254 -0.95 8.06 5.27
N TRP A 255 -0.87 9.30 4.82
CA TRP A 255 -0.30 10.42 5.55
C TRP A 255 -1.24 11.62 5.51
N GLN A 256 -1.31 12.34 6.62
CA GLN A 256 -2.05 13.60 6.70
C GLN A 256 -1.19 14.66 7.39
N GLY A 257 -0.99 15.77 6.68
CA GLY A 257 -0.27 16.95 7.14
C GLY A 257 -0.90 18.20 6.54
N ALA A 258 -0.16 18.91 5.68
CA ALA A 258 -0.69 20.09 4.96
C ALA A 258 -1.88 19.74 4.04
N PHE A 259 -1.90 18.52 3.52
CA PHE A 259 -3.00 17.89 2.78
C PHE A 259 -3.00 16.39 3.14
N THR A 260 -3.89 15.59 2.54
CA THR A 260 -3.91 14.12 2.74
C THR A 260 -3.28 13.43 1.53
N SER A 261 -2.32 12.52 1.76
CA SER A 261 -1.65 11.73 0.72
C SER A 261 -1.84 10.25 0.98
N VAL A 262 -2.23 9.51 -0.04
CA VAL A 262 -2.59 8.09 0.03
C VAL A 262 -1.83 7.33 -1.06
N GLY A 263 -1.08 6.32 -0.63
CA GLY A 263 -0.49 5.33 -1.52
C GLY A 263 -1.53 4.30 -1.92
N THR A 264 -1.58 3.96 -3.21
CA THR A 264 -2.61 3.08 -3.80
C THR A 264 -2.20 1.61 -3.88
N ALA A 265 -0.99 1.28 -3.40
CA ALA A 265 -0.36 -0.03 -3.51
C ALA A 265 -0.22 -0.51 -4.97
N SER A 266 -0.48 -1.79 -5.24
CA SER A 266 -0.31 -2.41 -6.55
C SER A 266 -1.20 -3.62 -6.70
N LEU A 267 -1.80 -3.76 -7.89
CA LEU A 267 -2.59 -4.93 -8.28
C LEU A 267 -1.72 -6.00 -8.99
N SER A 268 -0.41 -5.79 -9.10
CA SER A 268 0.50 -6.74 -9.76
C SER A 268 1.34 -7.53 -8.76
N TYR A 269 1.96 -6.85 -7.81
CA TYR A 269 2.70 -7.43 -6.69
C TYR A 269 2.91 -6.31 -5.69
N VAL A 270 3.03 -6.63 -4.41
CA VAL A 270 3.25 -5.61 -3.39
C VAL A 270 4.67 -5.68 -2.87
N PHE A 271 5.19 -4.54 -2.46
CA PHE A 271 6.58 -4.36 -2.12
C PHE A 271 6.70 -3.85 -0.67
N PRO A 272 6.73 -4.75 0.34
CA PRO A 272 6.90 -4.37 1.73
C PRO A 272 8.18 -3.57 1.95
N ILE A 273 8.16 -2.65 2.92
CA ILE A 273 9.36 -1.92 3.31
C ILE A 273 10.45 -2.92 3.69
N GLY A 274 11.63 -2.72 3.11
CA GLY A 274 12.78 -3.60 3.27
C GLY A 274 13.36 -3.64 4.69
N ALA A 275 14.53 -4.29 4.79
CA ALA A 275 15.30 -4.47 6.03
C ALA A 275 14.73 -5.50 7.03
N ARG A 276 13.77 -6.33 6.61
CA ARG A 276 13.40 -7.58 7.29
C ARG A 276 14.15 -8.76 6.66
N GLU A 277 14.43 -9.79 7.45
CA GLU A 277 15.13 -11.02 7.05
C GLU A 277 14.46 -11.71 5.87
N ASN A 278 13.16 -11.56 5.69
CA ASN A 278 12.37 -12.11 4.58
C ASN A 278 11.84 -11.03 3.61
N SER A 279 12.47 -9.86 3.60
CA SER A 279 12.24 -8.79 2.61
C SER A 279 13.53 -8.44 1.88
N GLU A 280 13.44 -7.74 0.74
CA GLU A 280 14.62 -7.23 0.08
C GLU A 280 15.29 -6.08 0.86
N VAL A 281 16.60 -5.92 0.66
CA VAL A 281 17.40 -4.85 1.29
C VAL A 281 18.09 -4.06 0.18
N PHE A 282 17.55 -2.91 -0.20
CA PHE A 282 18.03 -2.15 -1.37
C PHE A 282 19.15 -1.17 -1.07
N ARG A 283 19.25 -0.70 0.17
CA ARG A 283 20.16 0.40 0.53
C ARG A 283 21.58 -0.08 0.82
N VAL A 284 21.79 -1.40 0.89
CA VAL A 284 23.09 -2.01 1.16
C VAL A 284 23.56 -2.70 -0.12
N LYS A 285 24.71 -2.25 -0.68
CA LYS A 285 25.29 -2.86 -1.89
C LYS A 285 25.96 -4.21 -1.62
N GLU A 286 26.32 -4.47 -0.36
CA GLU A 286 26.90 -5.72 0.09
C GLU A 286 25.83 -6.81 0.17
N LYS A 287 26.26 -8.07 -0.01
CA LYS A 287 25.40 -9.22 0.24
C LYS A 287 25.08 -9.26 1.74
N VAL A 288 23.89 -8.80 2.11
CA VAL A 288 23.40 -8.93 3.49
C VAL A 288 23.22 -10.42 3.78
N PRO A 289 23.92 -10.99 4.78
CA PRO A 289 23.68 -12.34 5.22
C PRO A 289 22.22 -12.46 5.68
N ALA A 290 21.46 -13.34 5.02
CA ALA A 290 20.09 -13.62 5.37
C ALA A 290 19.84 -15.11 5.17
N GLN A 291 19.17 -15.73 6.13
CA GLN A 291 18.85 -17.16 6.12
C GLN A 291 17.49 -17.43 5.49
N MET A 292 16.59 -16.44 5.48
CA MET A 292 15.24 -16.60 4.95
C MET A 292 15.13 -16.17 3.48
N PRO A 293 14.31 -16.88 2.69
CA PRO A 293 13.92 -16.41 1.37
C PRO A 293 13.14 -15.10 1.47
N VAL A 294 13.14 -14.34 0.38
CA VAL A 294 12.23 -13.19 0.25
C VAL A 294 10.80 -13.72 0.13
N MET A 295 9.85 -13.06 0.81
CA MET A 295 8.43 -13.41 0.69
C MET A 295 7.95 -13.33 -0.76
N ASP A 296 6.94 -14.12 -1.09
CA ASP A 296 6.32 -14.06 -2.41
C ASP A 296 5.40 -12.83 -2.53
N TYR A 297 5.97 -11.74 -3.01
CA TYR A 297 5.31 -10.45 -3.22
C TYR A 297 4.13 -10.50 -4.19
N TYR A 298 4.06 -11.53 -5.06
CA TYR A 298 2.96 -11.68 -6.01
C TYR A 298 1.66 -12.19 -5.37
N LYS A 299 1.72 -12.63 -4.10
CA LYS A 299 0.52 -12.98 -3.32
C LYS A 299 -0.28 -11.77 -2.85
N GLY A 300 0.29 -10.57 -2.85
CA GLY A 300 -0.44 -9.35 -2.54
C GLY A 300 -0.95 -8.66 -3.80
N LYS A 301 -2.27 -8.45 -3.88
CA LYS A 301 -2.97 -7.78 -4.99
C LYS A 301 -3.93 -6.77 -4.39
N HIS A 302 -3.48 -5.53 -4.21
CA HIS A 302 -4.14 -4.59 -3.32
C HIS A 302 -4.88 -3.48 -4.08
N GLY A 303 -5.95 -3.00 -3.47
CA GLY A 303 -6.63 -1.78 -3.85
C GLY A 303 -7.60 -1.32 -2.77
N MET A 304 -8.35 -0.27 -3.06
CA MET A 304 -9.28 0.33 -2.10
C MET A 304 -10.63 0.66 -2.71
N LEU A 305 -11.65 0.72 -1.85
CA LEU A 305 -12.89 1.41 -2.14
C LEU A 305 -12.94 2.69 -1.31
N MET A 306 -13.00 3.84 -2.00
CA MET A 306 -13.24 5.13 -1.36
C MET A 306 -14.73 5.45 -1.36
N THR A 307 -15.26 5.85 -0.20
CA THR A 307 -16.60 6.45 -0.11
C THR A 307 -16.53 7.81 0.56
N VAL A 308 -17.11 8.83 -0.07
CA VAL A 308 -17.19 10.20 0.44
C VAL A 308 -18.58 10.44 1.02
N TYR A 309 -18.61 10.93 2.25
CA TYR A 309 -19.79 11.37 2.99
C TYR A 309 -19.77 12.89 3.14
N GLU A 310 -20.68 13.44 3.95
CA GLU A 310 -20.67 14.86 4.27
C GLU A 310 -19.41 15.27 5.06
N ASP A 311 -19.14 14.56 6.15
CA ASP A 311 -18.10 14.92 7.12
C ASP A 311 -16.91 13.93 7.13
N TYR A 312 -16.92 12.92 6.26
CA TYR A 312 -15.90 11.86 6.26
C TYR A 312 -15.61 11.33 4.86
N ILE A 313 -14.38 10.87 4.64
CA ILE A 313 -14.01 9.93 3.58
C ILE A 313 -13.58 8.64 4.26
N THR A 314 -14.03 7.51 3.74
CA THR A 314 -13.62 6.18 4.20
C THR A 314 -12.85 5.47 3.09
N LEU A 315 -11.74 4.83 3.45
CA LEU A 315 -10.95 3.99 2.55
C LEU A 315 -10.97 2.57 3.10
N GLU A 316 -11.72 1.69 2.43
CA GLU A 316 -11.70 0.25 2.67
C GLU A 316 -10.52 -0.36 1.93
N ARG A 317 -9.68 -1.14 2.64
CA ARG A 317 -8.45 -1.73 2.08
C ARG A 317 -8.68 -3.21 1.82
N ARG A 318 -8.45 -3.64 0.59
CA ARG A 318 -8.79 -4.98 0.12
C ARG A 318 -7.63 -5.64 -0.61
N GLU A 319 -7.53 -6.96 -0.45
CA GLU A 319 -6.76 -7.80 -1.37
C GLU A 319 -7.70 -8.58 -2.30
N PHE A 320 -7.28 -8.77 -3.54
CA PHE A 320 -8.12 -9.27 -4.62
C PHE A 320 -7.80 -10.71 -5.05
N ILE A 321 -6.92 -11.43 -4.34
CA ILE A 321 -6.74 -12.87 -4.59
C ILE A 321 -7.80 -13.68 -3.86
N HIS A 322 -8.04 -13.38 -2.59
CA HIS A 322 -8.97 -14.10 -1.72
C HIS A 322 -10.19 -13.27 -1.33
N ASP A 323 -10.29 -12.05 -1.87
CA ASP A 323 -11.42 -11.15 -1.67
C ASP A 323 -11.60 -10.69 -0.21
N GLU A 324 -10.48 -10.53 0.50
CA GLU A 324 -10.44 -10.20 1.92
C GLU A 324 -10.07 -8.74 2.21
N LEU A 325 -10.51 -8.26 3.38
CA LEU A 325 -10.05 -6.99 3.93
C LEU A 325 -8.64 -7.14 4.50
N LEU A 326 -7.82 -6.12 4.28
CA LEU A 326 -6.42 -6.10 4.74
C LEU A 326 -6.26 -5.57 6.17
N GLY A 327 -7.25 -4.82 6.64
CA GLY A 327 -7.28 -4.24 7.98
C GLY A 327 -8.36 -3.19 8.10
N ASP A 328 -8.28 -2.43 9.18
CA ASP A 328 -9.26 -1.39 9.50
C ASP A 328 -9.37 -0.31 8.42
N ASN A 329 -10.57 0.22 8.22
CA ASN A 329 -10.78 1.28 7.23
C ASN A 329 -10.12 2.57 7.70
N TRP A 330 -9.39 3.27 6.83
CA TRP A 330 -8.90 4.60 7.13
C TRP A 330 -10.04 5.61 7.01
N ILE A 331 -10.14 6.53 7.96
CA ILE A 331 -11.21 7.54 8.01
C ILE A 331 -10.59 8.93 8.02
N ILE A 332 -10.81 9.69 6.95
CA ILE A 332 -10.35 11.07 6.78
C ILE A 332 -11.52 11.99 7.15
N PRO A 333 -11.42 12.79 8.23
CA PRO A 333 -12.47 13.76 8.57
C PRO A 333 -12.49 14.93 7.58
N LEU A 334 -13.69 15.45 7.32
CA LEU A 334 -13.95 16.62 6.49
C LEU A 334 -14.68 17.72 7.31
N PRO A 335 -14.37 19.01 7.09
CA PRO A 335 -13.23 19.50 6.32
C PRO A 335 -11.89 19.12 6.98
N HIS A 336 -10.82 18.94 6.19
CA HIS A 336 -9.49 18.66 6.75
C HIS A 336 -9.04 19.81 7.65
N SER A 337 -8.62 19.47 8.86
CA SER A 337 -8.02 20.37 9.85
C SER A 337 -6.55 19.97 10.05
N THR A 338 -5.63 20.85 9.65
CA THR A 338 -4.19 20.63 9.86
C THR A 338 -3.79 20.68 11.34
N ALA A 339 -4.62 21.28 12.21
CA ALA A 339 -4.37 21.35 13.65
C ALA A 339 -4.53 19.98 14.31
N ASP A 340 -5.48 19.16 13.83
CA ASP A 340 -5.78 17.85 14.42
C ASP A 340 -5.05 16.71 13.70
N ALA A 341 -4.91 16.82 12.35
CA ALA A 341 -4.23 15.87 11.45
C ALA A 341 -4.20 14.40 11.97
N PRO A 342 -5.35 13.78 12.24
CA PRO A 342 -5.41 12.51 12.96
C PRO A 342 -4.72 11.34 12.27
N LEU A 343 -4.55 11.43 10.95
CA LEU A 343 -3.83 10.44 10.16
C LEU A 343 -2.34 10.77 9.96
N SER A 344 -1.80 11.75 10.69
CA SER A 344 -0.35 11.98 10.74
C SER A 344 0.36 10.79 11.38
N PHE A 345 1.61 10.53 10.99
CA PHE A 345 2.39 9.44 11.57
C PHE A 345 2.60 9.62 13.07
N GLU A 346 2.80 10.85 13.54
CA GLU A 346 2.96 11.14 14.96
C GLU A 346 1.71 10.79 15.77
N ASN A 347 0.54 11.28 15.34
CA ASN A 347 -0.72 11.02 16.02
C ASN A 347 -1.06 9.52 16.03
N ARG A 348 -0.80 8.83 14.92
CA ARG A 348 -1.06 7.39 14.83
C ARG A 348 -0.06 6.57 15.62
N ALA A 349 1.23 6.93 15.62
CA ALA A 349 2.23 6.28 16.45
C ALA A 349 1.89 6.41 17.94
N GLN A 350 1.46 7.59 18.39
CA GLN A 350 1.03 7.82 19.78
C GLN A 350 -0.17 6.93 20.16
N LYS A 351 -1.18 6.81 19.27
CA LYS A 351 -2.43 6.08 19.52
C LYS A 351 -2.38 4.59 19.15
N ALA A 352 -1.33 4.13 18.47
CA ALA A 352 -1.22 2.75 18.01
C ALA A 352 -1.30 1.77 19.18
N SER A 353 -2.20 0.80 19.06
CA SER A 353 -2.34 -0.33 19.98
C SER A 353 -1.17 -1.28 19.79
N VAL A 354 -0.68 -1.84 20.89
CA VAL A 354 0.47 -2.74 20.88
C VAL A 354 -0.02 -4.18 20.68
N PRO A 355 0.46 -4.93 19.67
CA PRO A 355 0.10 -6.33 19.50
C PRO A 355 0.66 -7.16 20.64
N GLN A 356 -0.06 -8.23 21.01
CA GLN A 356 0.33 -9.11 22.10
C GLN A 356 0.12 -10.55 21.67
N PHE A 357 1.03 -11.44 22.07
CA PHE A 357 0.79 -12.86 21.95
C PHE A 357 -0.33 -13.32 22.88
N GLY A 358 -1.03 -14.40 22.51
CA GLY A 358 -1.96 -15.06 23.42
C GLY A 358 -1.24 -15.66 24.64
N ALA A 359 -1.94 -15.80 25.77
CA ALA A 359 -1.35 -16.18 27.06
C ALA A 359 -0.52 -17.50 27.05
N ASN A 360 -0.84 -18.43 26.14
CA ASN A 360 -0.17 -19.73 26.03
C ASN A 360 0.84 -19.80 24.87
N ALA A 361 1.13 -18.68 24.22
CA ALA A 361 2.10 -18.63 23.13
C ALA A 361 3.51 -18.89 23.68
N LYS A 362 4.25 -19.73 22.97
CA LYS A 362 5.64 -20.08 23.30
C LYS A 362 6.45 -20.15 22.03
N VAL A 363 7.76 -19.97 22.16
CA VAL A 363 8.68 -20.20 21.06
C VAL A 363 9.18 -21.63 21.17
N THR A 364 9.11 -22.39 20.08
CA THR A 364 9.78 -23.69 19.97
C THR A 364 10.98 -23.57 19.05
N VAL A 365 11.95 -24.47 19.22
CA VAL A 365 13.20 -24.43 18.45
C VAL A 365 13.46 -25.77 17.82
N THR A 366 13.80 -25.76 16.54
CA THR A 366 14.29 -26.93 15.82
C THR A 366 15.66 -26.63 15.21
N ARG A 367 16.39 -27.70 14.84
CA ARG A 367 17.65 -27.62 14.09
C ARG A 367 17.47 -28.31 12.75
N GLY A 368 18.13 -27.79 11.73
CA GLY A 368 18.10 -28.37 10.39
C GLY A 368 19.27 -27.89 9.53
N THR A 369 19.22 -28.24 8.26
CA THR A 369 20.13 -27.73 7.24
C THR A 369 19.30 -27.05 6.17
N GLY A 370 19.70 -25.84 5.77
CA GLY A 370 18.97 -25.06 4.77
C GLY A 370 19.89 -24.13 4.00
N LYS A 371 19.37 -23.57 2.91
CA LYS A 371 20.11 -22.63 2.07
C LYS A 371 19.85 -21.20 2.53
N SER A 372 20.92 -20.44 2.71
CA SER A 372 20.83 -18.99 2.87
C SER A 372 20.31 -18.33 1.60
N ARG A 373 19.99 -17.03 1.68
CA ARG A 373 19.63 -16.20 0.52
C ARG A 373 20.66 -16.22 -0.60
N ASN A 374 21.94 -16.43 -0.25
CA ASN A 374 23.04 -16.53 -1.19
C ASN A 374 23.26 -17.97 -1.71
N LYS A 375 22.32 -18.88 -1.44
CA LYS A 375 22.32 -20.30 -1.84
C LYS A 375 23.42 -21.13 -1.18
N GLU A 376 24.00 -20.64 -0.08
CA GLU A 376 24.97 -21.39 0.73
C GLU A 376 24.23 -22.31 1.69
N GLU A 377 24.57 -23.60 1.69
CA GLU A 377 24.01 -24.56 2.63
C GLU A 377 24.65 -24.40 3.99
N LYS A 378 23.83 -24.20 5.03
CA LYS A 378 24.26 -24.00 6.42
C LYS A 378 23.43 -24.84 7.36
N LYS A 379 24.04 -25.25 8.48
CA LYS A 379 23.28 -25.69 9.65
C LYS A 379 22.53 -24.49 10.22
N GLN A 380 21.28 -24.71 10.59
CA GLN A 380 20.35 -23.66 10.96
C GLN A 380 19.61 -24.02 12.25
N ILE A 381 19.36 -22.99 13.06
CA ILE A 381 18.47 -23.02 14.20
C ILE A 381 17.22 -22.22 13.83
N ILE A 382 16.05 -22.83 13.99
CA ILE A 382 14.78 -22.26 13.54
C ILE A 382 13.93 -22.00 14.78
N ALA A 383 13.59 -20.74 15.01
CA ALA A 383 12.63 -20.33 16.02
C ALA A 383 11.22 -20.32 15.41
N HIS A 384 10.29 -21.00 16.06
CA HIS A 384 8.90 -21.17 15.63
C HIS A 384 7.97 -20.51 16.65
N PHE A 385 7.00 -19.72 16.20
CA PHE A 385 6.04 -19.05 17.08
C PHE A 385 4.72 -18.73 16.34
N PRO A 386 3.59 -18.62 17.07
CA PRO A 386 2.30 -18.34 16.44
C PRO A 386 2.24 -16.92 15.86
N SER A 387 1.45 -16.71 14.81
CA SER A 387 1.12 -15.38 14.33
C SER A 387 0.21 -14.63 15.33
N VAL A 388 0.31 -13.30 15.35
CA VAL A 388 -0.51 -12.40 16.17
C VAL A 388 -1.51 -11.70 15.28
N LEU A 389 -2.77 -12.12 15.41
CA LEU A 389 -3.88 -11.68 14.57
C LEU A 389 -4.82 -10.79 15.37
N LYS A 390 -5.43 -9.82 14.70
CA LYS A 390 -6.48 -8.97 15.24
C LYS A 390 -7.68 -9.80 15.72
N LYS A 391 -8.14 -10.78 14.95
CA LYS A 391 -9.29 -11.62 15.35
C LYS A 391 -9.08 -12.41 16.64
N THR A 392 -7.84 -12.69 17.03
CA THR A 392 -7.51 -13.45 18.26
C THR A 392 -7.05 -12.56 19.41
N THR A 393 -6.38 -11.45 19.13
CA THR A 393 -5.70 -10.63 20.16
C THR A 393 -6.11 -9.15 20.16
N GLY A 394 -6.99 -8.75 19.25
CA GLY A 394 -7.46 -7.37 19.08
C GLY A 394 -6.55 -6.47 18.23
N VAL A 395 -5.30 -6.88 17.97
CA VAL A 395 -4.34 -6.15 17.13
C VAL A 395 -3.52 -7.14 16.30
N ARG A 396 -3.44 -6.92 14.99
CA ARG A 396 -2.56 -7.71 14.10
C ARG A 396 -1.13 -7.18 14.21
N ALA A 397 -0.15 -8.08 14.33
CA ALA A 397 1.25 -7.67 14.24
C ALA A 397 1.59 -7.24 12.81
N PHE A 398 2.33 -6.15 12.68
CA PHE A 398 2.89 -5.72 11.40
C PHE A 398 4.11 -6.57 11.03
N ASP A 399 5.02 -6.77 11.98
CA ASP A 399 6.19 -7.64 11.86
C ASP A 399 6.64 -8.11 13.26
N TYR A 400 7.73 -8.86 13.33
CA TYR A 400 8.24 -9.46 14.57
C TYR A 400 9.71 -9.13 14.74
N GLU A 401 10.11 -8.84 15.97
CA GLU A 401 11.51 -8.82 16.40
C GLU A 401 11.86 -10.15 17.04
N VAL A 402 12.95 -10.77 16.59
CA VAL A 402 13.46 -12.04 17.11
C VAL A 402 14.90 -11.87 17.53
N GLN A 403 15.17 -12.05 18.81
CA GLN A 403 16.50 -11.94 19.39
C GLN A 403 17.05 -13.33 19.72
N ALA A 404 18.30 -13.57 19.34
CA ALA A 404 19.08 -14.69 19.86
C ALA A 404 19.86 -14.19 21.08
N GLU A 405 19.56 -14.74 22.25
CA GLU A 405 20.22 -14.41 23.51
C GLU A 405 21.06 -15.58 23.99
N ILE A 406 22.28 -15.31 24.44
CA ILE A 406 23.10 -16.30 25.14
C ILE A 406 23.11 -16.04 26.65
N ARG A 407 23.42 -17.07 27.43
CA ARG A 407 23.76 -16.93 28.84
C ARG A 407 25.27 -17.05 29.02
N ASP A 408 25.83 -16.06 29.69
CA ASP A 408 27.24 -16.03 30.11
C ASP A 408 27.25 -15.74 31.61
N GLU A 409 27.58 -16.76 32.41
CA GLU A 409 27.42 -16.76 33.87
C GLU A 409 26.00 -16.36 34.31
N ASP A 410 25.85 -15.24 35.02
CA ASP A 410 24.57 -14.69 35.50
C ASP A 410 23.95 -13.65 34.55
N VAL A 411 24.59 -13.38 33.40
CA VAL A 411 24.16 -12.35 32.44
C VAL A 411 23.55 -12.97 31.18
N SER A 412 22.43 -12.40 30.71
CA SER A 412 21.91 -12.67 29.36
C SER A 412 22.36 -11.58 28.38
N LYS A 413 22.96 -11.98 27.26
CA LYS A 413 23.46 -11.06 26.22
C LYS A 413 22.72 -11.30 24.92
N VAL A 414 22.23 -10.22 24.30
CA VAL A 414 21.66 -10.28 22.93
C VAL A 414 22.80 -10.36 21.94
N MET A 415 22.89 -11.45 21.19
CA MET A 415 23.92 -11.65 20.17
C MET A 415 23.48 -11.12 18.80
N MET A 416 22.21 -11.34 18.47
CA MET A 416 21.67 -10.95 17.18
C MET A 416 20.19 -10.58 17.33
N THR A 417 19.75 -9.59 16.57
CA THR A 417 18.33 -9.26 16.40
C THR A 417 17.98 -9.32 14.92
N LYS A 418 16.94 -10.08 14.58
CA LYS A 418 16.32 -10.09 13.25
C LYS A 418 14.93 -9.48 13.33
N ARG A 419 14.49 -8.86 12.22
CA ARG A 419 13.10 -8.42 12.02
C ARG A 419 12.50 -9.23 10.90
N ILE A 420 11.31 -9.80 11.08
CA ILE A 420 10.67 -10.64 10.06
C ILE A 420 9.19 -10.32 9.94
N PHE A 421 8.66 -10.43 8.73
CA PHE A 421 7.22 -10.47 8.51
C PHE A 421 6.69 -11.89 8.71
N SER A 422 5.41 -12.04 9.09
CA SER A 422 4.74 -13.34 8.94
C SER A 422 4.53 -13.69 7.46
N PRO A 423 4.40 -14.98 7.10
CA PRO A 423 4.23 -15.42 5.72
C PRO A 423 3.04 -14.77 4.99
N GLY A 424 1.95 -14.47 5.71
CA GLY A 424 0.73 -13.86 5.18
C GLY A 424 0.56 -12.38 5.49
N SER A 425 1.60 -11.68 5.96
CA SER A 425 1.57 -10.26 6.33
C SER A 425 1.07 -9.29 5.26
N ILE A 426 1.11 -9.70 3.99
CA ILE A 426 0.62 -8.96 2.83
C ILE A 426 -0.72 -9.46 2.30
N MET A 427 -1.37 -10.38 3.00
CA MET A 427 -2.68 -10.93 2.64
C MET A 427 -3.72 -10.57 3.71
N GLY A 428 -4.97 -10.89 3.43
CA GLY A 428 -6.04 -10.88 4.42
C GLY A 428 -5.70 -11.77 5.61
N GLU A 429 -6.25 -11.43 6.77
CA GLU A 429 -5.82 -12.03 8.04
C GLU A 429 -6.08 -13.54 8.13
N ASN A 430 -7.05 -14.09 7.39
CA ASN A 430 -7.30 -15.53 7.37
C ASN A 430 -6.19 -16.31 6.65
N HIS A 431 -5.38 -15.61 5.85
CA HIS A 431 -4.22 -16.18 5.15
C HIS A 431 -2.89 -15.90 5.87
N ASP A 432 -2.94 -15.40 7.11
CA ASP A 432 -1.77 -15.10 7.94
C ASP A 432 -1.75 -15.91 9.25
N GLU A 433 -2.53 -16.99 9.32
CA GLU A 433 -2.66 -17.88 10.47
C GLU A 433 -1.49 -18.86 10.63
N GLU A 434 -0.70 -19.03 9.58
CA GLU A 434 0.42 -19.96 9.58
C GLU A 434 1.44 -19.61 10.68
N GLU A 435 2.12 -20.64 11.16
CA GLU A 435 3.23 -20.48 12.08
C GLU A 435 4.31 -19.57 11.46
N VAL A 436 4.84 -18.67 12.27
CA VAL A 436 5.92 -17.78 11.87
C VAL A 436 7.24 -18.42 12.26
N THR A 437 8.20 -18.41 11.33
CA THR A 437 9.54 -18.94 11.56
C THR A 437 10.60 -17.87 11.37
N CYS A 438 11.63 -17.87 12.22
CA CYS A 438 12.82 -17.07 12.06
C CYS A 438 14.05 -17.97 12.08
N ILE A 439 14.87 -17.86 11.03
CA ILE A 439 16.00 -18.76 10.81
C ILE A 439 17.31 -18.05 11.15
N PHE A 440 18.16 -18.72 11.93
CA PHE A 440 19.53 -18.31 12.24
C PHE A 440 20.47 -19.40 11.73
N ALA A 441 21.63 -19.04 11.18
CA ALA A 441 22.67 -20.03 10.95
C ALA A 441 23.42 -20.31 12.26
N GLU A 442 23.88 -21.54 12.45
CA GLU A 442 24.63 -21.89 13.67
C GLU A 442 25.92 -21.06 13.82
N ASP A 443 26.52 -20.62 12.70
CA ASP A 443 27.71 -19.76 12.69
C ASP A 443 27.41 -18.27 12.97
N GLU A 444 26.14 -17.87 13.03
CA GLU A 444 25.70 -16.54 13.49
C GLU A 444 25.68 -16.45 15.02
N ILE A 445 25.81 -17.57 15.73
CA ILE A 445 25.66 -17.68 17.18
C ILE A 445 26.95 -18.23 17.79
N PRO A 446 27.43 -17.71 18.93
CA PRO A 446 28.62 -18.23 19.61
C PRO A 446 28.52 -19.73 19.94
N TYR A 447 29.64 -20.43 19.76
CA TYR A 447 29.80 -21.85 20.06
C TYR A 447 29.83 -22.10 21.58
N LYS A 448 29.21 -23.19 22.05
CA LYS A 448 29.21 -23.64 23.46
C LYS A 448 28.64 -22.67 24.49
N ALA A 449 27.64 -21.88 24.10
CA ALA A 449 26.84 -21.10 25.05
C ALA A 449 25.38 -21.56 25.00
N PRO A 450 24.70 -21.69 26.16
CA PRO A 450 23.25 -21.86 26.17
C PRO A 450 22.60 -20.67 25.46
N ILE A 451 21.68 -20.96 24.54
CA ILE A 451 20.94 -19.97 23.75
C ILE A 451 19.44 -20.07 24.03
N ARG A 452 18.75 -18.92 24.00
CA ARG A 452 17.30 -18.83 23.85
C ARG A 452 16.91 -17.82 22.78
N PHE A 453 15.68 -17.92 22.30
CA PHE A 453 15.08 -16.95 21.40
C PHE A 453 14.00 -16.14 22.11
N VAL A 454 14.02 -14.83 21.89
CA VAL A 454 13.05 -13.88 22.44
C VAL A 454 12.31 -13.22 21.29
N VAL A 455 10.99 -13.38 21.26
CA VAL A 455 10.16 -12.88 20.16
C VAL A 455 9.22 -11.80 20.66
N ARG A 456 9.16 -10.66 19.97
CA ARG A 456 8.21 -9.57 20.24
C ARG A 456 7.40 -9.26 18.98
N PRO A 457 6.06 -9.22 19.04
CA PRO A 457 5.26 -8.73 17.94
C PRO A 457 5.36 -7.21 17.92
N CYS A 458 5.38 -6.60 16.73
CA CYS A 458 5.55 -5.17 16.55
C CYS A 458 4.39 -4.60 15.73
N GLU A 459 3.97 -3.39 16.05
CA GLU A 459 3.09 -2.62 15.17
C GLU A 459 3.89 -1.74 14.20
N CYS A 460 3.20 -1.16 13.22
CA CYS A 460 3.79 -0.49 12.06
C CYS A 460 4.70 0.72 12.40
N PHE A 461 4.40 1.42 13.49
CA PHE A 461 5.14 2.58 14.02
C PHE A 461 6.24 2.21 15.03
N GLY A 462 6.43 0.92 15.32
CA GLY A 462 7.59 0.38 16.05
C GLY A 462 7.40 0.06 17.53
N LYS A 463 6.21 0.28 18.12
CA LYS A 463 5.88 -0.24 19.45
C LYS A 463 5.90 -1.77 19.44
N LYS A 464 6.38 -2.34 20.55
CA LYS A 464 6.63 -3.78 20.69
C LYS A 464 5.77 -4.35 21.80
N GLY A 465 5.18 -5.51 21.56
CA GLY A 465 4.48 -6.31 22.55
C GLY A 465 5.41 -6.93 23.58
N ASN A 466 4.80 -7.58 24.57
CA ASN A 466 5.54 -8.35 25.55
C ASN A 466 6.24 -9.53 24.87
N PRO A 467 7.47 -9.86 25.30
CA PRO A 467 8.21 -10.98 24.74
C PRO A 467 7.63 -12.33 25.15
N ILE A 468 7.71 -13.30 24.24
CA ILE A 468 7.67 -14.73 24.56
C ILE A 468 9.06 -15.33 24.32
N TYR A 469 9.31 -16.47 24.97
CA TYR A 469 10.64 -17.08 25.05
C TYR A 469 10.60 -18.51 24.56
N SER A 470 11.74 -18.97 24.03
CA SER A 470 12.03 -20.39 23.98
C SER A 470 12.61 -20.84 25.31
N GLU A 471 12.62 -22.15 25.54
CA GLU A 471 13.52 -22.75 26.52
C GLU A 471 14.98 -22.45 26.17
N TRP A 472 15.86 -22.54 27.17
CA TRP A 472 17.30 -22.55 26.95
C TRP A 472 17.70 -23.88 26.31
N ILE A 473 18.48 -23.81 25.23
CA ILE A 473 19.03 -24.97 24.55
C ILE A 473 20.54 -24.87 24.49
N GLU A 474 21.22 -26.02 24.60
CA GLU A 474 22.67 -26.09 24.44
C GLU A 474 23.06 -25.89 22.97
N ASN A 475 24.09 -25.08 22.73
CA ASN A 475 24.71 -24.93 21.41
C ASN A 475 26.01 -25.73 21.33
N ASN A 476 25.87 -27.02 21.04
CA ASN A 476 26.96 -28.02 21.03
C ASN A 476 27.75 -28.12 19.73
#